data_AF-A0A1C4WFX8-F1
#
_entry.id   AF-A0A1C4WFX8-F1
#
_cell.length_a   1.000
_cell.length_b   1.000
_cell.length_c   1.000
_cell.angle_alpha   90.00
_cell.angle_beta   90.00
_cell.angle_gamma   90.00
#
_symmetry.space_group_name_H-M   'P 1'
#
loop_
_entity.id
_entity.type
_entity.pdbx_description
1 polymer ?
#
loop_
_entity_poly.entity_id
_entity_poly.type
_entity_poly.pdbx_seq_one_letter_code
_entity_poly.pdbx_strand_id
1 'polypeptide(L)'
;MTTTILQLWAEGLAPGWDGLFRADGSARAVELGGGARRDWFDLGPPLDLDAMLGEDPDNVTHVDIVRGADVPIPDGSGYVCGGDGAHGSEGFFARLDKDRNLIWIAALTDSNPFEKAEACGRLATFTNKLRQLGDGRSGPSRLRLSPLAHRQRAGEDSLGCWWRHLVPILRICRRQSAAPGLLTA
;
A
#
# COMPACT_ATOMS: atom_id res chain seq x y z
N MET A 1 18.41 -1.70 -16.63
CA MET A 1 18.45 -0.29 -16.21
C MET A 1 17.87 -0.25 -14.82
N THR A 2 18.62 0.31 -13.86
CA THR A 2 18.13 0.49 -12.50
C THR A 2 17.35 1.81 -12.47
N THR A 3 16.13 1.78 -11.95
CA THR A 3 15.29 2.97 -11.78
C THR A 3 15.58 3.62 -10.44
N THR A 4 15.28 4.91 -10.31
CA THR A 4 15.56 5.68 -9.08
C THR A 4 14.90 5.08 -7.84
N ILE A 5 13.67 4.56 -7.98
CA ILE A 5 13.00 3.88 -6.87
C ILE A 5 13.72 2.59 -6.42
N LEU A 6 14.35 1.86 -7.35
CA LEU A 6 15.14 0.69 -7.00
C LEU A 6 16.45 1.07 -6.30
N GLN A 7 17.04 2.21 -6.65
CA GLN A 7 18.22 2.75 -5.96
C GLN A 7 17.87 3.14 -4.52
N LEU A 8 16.82 3.96 -4.35
CA LEU A 8 16.34 4.35 -3.02
C LEU A 8 16.05 3.12 -2.13
N TRP A 9 15.31 2.13 -2.67
CA TRP A 9 15.01 0.92 -1.91
C TRP A 9 16.26 0.15 -1.48
N ALA A 10 17.27 0.04 -2.35
CA ALA A 10 18.52 -0.63 -2.04
C ALA A 10 19.31 0.09 -0.93
N GLU A 11 19.12 1.39 -0.79
CA GLU A 11 19.69 2.23 0.27
C GLU A 11 18.83 2.26 1.55
N GLY A 12 17.69 1.56 1.57
CA GLY A 12 16.76 1.58 2.69
C GLY A 12 15.96 2.89 2.77
N LEU A 13 15.66 3.49 1.62
CA LEU A 13 14.93 4.74 1.48
C LEU A 13 13.64 4.56 0.66
N ALA A 14 12.69 5.46 0.89
CA ALA A 14 11.48 5.63 0.10
C ALA A 14 11.24 7.12 -0.23
N PRO A 15 10.52 7.45 -1.30
CA PRO A 15 10.14 8.83 -1.60
C PRO A 15 9.24 9.43 -0.50
N GLY A 16 9.48 10.70 -0.14
CA GLY A 16 8.72 11.47 0.84
C GLY A 16 7.41 12.06 0.29
N TRP A 17 6.71 11.34 -0.59
CA TRP A 17 5.44 11.77 -1.17
C TRP A 17 4.40 10.66 -1.13
N ASP A 18 3.13 11.05 -1.06
CA ASP A 18 2.01 10.13 -1.18
C ASP A 18 1.94 9.57 -2.60
N GLY A 19 2.42 8.34 -2.76
CA GLY A 19 2.59 7.76 -4.09
C GLY A 19 2.79 6.26 -4.10
N LEU A 20 2.40 5.64 -5.22
CA LEU A 20 2.68 4.26 -5.56
C LEU A 20 3.76 4.24 -6.64
N PHE A 21 4.96 3.81 -6.26
CA PHE A 21 6.16 3.77 -7.10
C PHE A 21 6.48 2.32 -7.46
N ARG A 22 6.73 2.03 -8.74
CA ARG A 22 6.99 0.67 -9.25
C ARG A 22 8.41 0.52 -9.72
N ALA A 23 8.93 -0.70 -9.64
CA ALA A 23 10.28 -1.05 -10.10
C ALA A 23 10.57 -0.65 -11.56
N ASP A 24 9.54 -0.58 -12.41
CA ASP A 24 9.67 -0.14 -13.81
C ASP A 24 9.81 1.39 -13.98
N GLY A 25 9.82 2.14 -12.87
CA GLY A 25 9.94 3.60 -12.85
C GLY A 25 8.59 4.32 -12.92
N SER A 26 7.49 3.61 -13.22
CA SER A 26 6.17 4.24 -13.22
C SER A 26 5.71 4.58 -11.80
N ALA A 27 5.16 5.78 -11.63
CA ALA A 27 4.61 6.23 -10.36
C ALA A 27 3.23 6.87 -10.56
N ARG A 28 2.39 6.80 -9.53
CA ARG A 28 1.11 7.54 -9.47
C ARG A 28 0.93 8.11 -8.08
N ALA A 29 0.30 9.27 -8.01
CA ALA A 29 -0.11 9.85 -6.74
C ALA A 29 -1.06 8.90 -6.02
N VAL A 30 -0.96 8.88 -4.70
CA VAL A 30 -1.90 8.14 -3.86
C VAL A 30 -2.71 9.15 -3.09
N GLU A 31 -4.02 9.01 -3.14
CA GLU A 31 -4.92 9.82 -2.34
C GLU A 31 -5.57 8.94 -1.28
N LEU A 32 -5.45 9.37 -0.03
CA LEU A 32 -6.14 8.81 1.11
C LEU A 32 -7.18 9.81 1.59
N GLY A 33 -8.43 9.37 1.75
CA GLY A 33 -9.47 10.23 2.31
C GLY A 33 -10.44 9.49 3.20
N GLY A 34 -11.33 10.24 3.85
CA GLY A 34 -12.18 9.77 4.94
C GLY A 34 -11.87 10.34 6.31
N GLY A 35 -11.09 11.42 6.36
CA GLY A 35 -10.59 12.01 7.59
C GLY A 35 -9.83 10.99 8.44
N ALA A 36 -10.00 11.06 9.76
CA ALA A 36 -9.39 10.14 10.72
C ALA A 36 -9.57 8.65 10.44
N ARG A 37 -10.60 8.29 9.67
CA ARG A 37 -10.99 6.91 9.42
C ARG A 37 -10.40 6.32 8.15
N ARG A 38 -9.84 7.16 7.27
CA ARG A 38 -9.24 6.78 5.99
C ARG A 38 -10.05 5.69 5.29
N ASP A 39 -11.26 6.06 4.89
CA ASP A 39 -12.27 5.13 4.39
C ASP A 39 -12.18 4.85 2.89
N TRP A 40 -11.36 5.62 2.17
CA TRP A 40 -11.03 5.34 0.77
C TRP A 40 -9.55 5.61 0.45
N PHE A 41 -9.12 4.96 -0.62
CA PHE A 41 -7.80 5.10 -1.23
C PHE A 41 -8.01 5.10 -2.74
N ASP A 42 -7.35 6.01 -3.44
CA ASP A 42 -7.34 6.05 -4.90
C ASP A 42 -5.95 6.29 -5.46
N LEU A 43 -5.76 5.91 -6.72
CA LEU A 43 -4.56 6.21 -7.50
C LEU A 43 -4.84 7.41 -8.41
N GLY A 44 -4.26 8.54 -8.01
CA GLY A 44 -4.32 9.82 -8.70
C GLY A 44 -3.46 9.88 -9.96
N PRO A 45 -3.12 11.08 -10.47
CA PRO A 45 -2.37 11.24 -11.73
C PRO A 45 -0.98 10.57 -11.69
N PRO A 46 -0.38 10.28 -12.86
CA PRO A 46 1.02 9.86 -12.94
C PRO A 46 1.96 10.86 -12.24
N LEU A 47 3.02 10.33 -11.63
CA LEU A 47 4.11 11.10 -11.05
C LEU A 47 5.41 10.82 -11.80
N ASP A 48 6.30 11.80 -11.82
CA ASP A 48 7.66 11.67 -12.33
C ASP A 48 8.63 11.79 -11.14
N LEU A 49 9.08 10.65 -10.63
CA LEU A 49 9.94 10.60 -9.44
C LEU A 49 11.30 11.29 -9.70
N ASP A 50 11.82 11.18 -10.93
CA ASP A 50 13.13 11.77 -11.27
C ASP A 50 13.03 13.29 -11.31
N ALA A 51 11.95 13.83 -11.90
CA ALA A 51 11.70 15.27 -11.87
C ALA A 51 11.49 15.79 -10.44
N MET A 52 10.70 15.07 -9.63
CA MET A 52 10.39 15.47 -8.25
C MET A 52 11.64 15.49 -7.36
N LEU A 53 12.51 14.48 -7.46
CA LEU A 53 13.79 14.47 -6.74
C LEU A 53 14.80 15.45 -7.35
N GLY A 54 14.67 15.81 -8.63
CA GLY A 54 15.45 16.89 -9.22
C GLY A 54 15.12 18.26 -8.62
N GLU A 55 13.86 18.46 -8.21
CA GLU A 55 13.39 19.68 -7.54
C GLU A 55 13.70 19.67 -6.04
N ASP A 56 13.51 18.53 -5.36
CA ASP A 56 13.77 18.35 -3.93
C ASP A 56 14.47 16.99 -3.65
N PRO A 57 15.82 16.94 -3.74
CA PRO A 57 16.58 15.70 -3.61
C PRO A 57 16.52 15.06 -2.23
N ASP A 58 16.26 15.85 -1.19
CA ASP A 58 16.29 15.41 0.20
C ASP A 58 14.93 14.91 0.68
N ASN A 59 13.87 15.01 -0.14
CA ASN A 59 12.55 14.53 0.22
C ASN A 59 12.40 13.02 0.08
N VAL A 60 13.13 12.32 0.94
CA VAL A 60 13.17 10.87 1.10
C VAL A 60 13.05 10.52 2.58
N THR A 61 12.62 9.29 2.87
CA THR A 61 12.47 8.79 4.25
C THR A 61 13.07 7.40 4.40
N HIS A 62 13.55 7.07 5.60
CA HIS A 62 14.10 5.75 5.90
C HIS A 62 13.00 4.70 6.00
N VAL A 63 13.24 3.55 5.38
CA VAL A 63 12.36 2.40 5.37
C VAL A 63 12.69 1.49 6.54
N ASP A 64 11.82 1.49 7.55
CA ASP A 64 11.90 0.56 8.67
C ASP A 64 10.79 -0.50 8.59
N ILE A 65 11.14 -1.67 8.05
CA ILE A 65 10.20 -2.80 7.91
C ILE A 65 9.85 -3.35 9.29
N VAL A 66 8.56 -3.32 9.65
CA VAL A 66 8.07 -3.89 10.90
C VAL A 66 7.89 -5.39 10.75
N ARG A 67 8.46 -6.18 11.68
CA ARG A 67 8.42 -7.65 11.65
C ARG A 67 7.00 -8.23 11.53
N GLY A 68 6.01 -7.61 12.16
CA GLY A 68 4.61 -8.03 12.08
C GLY A 68 3.96 -7.78 10.70
N ALA A 69 4.59 -6.94 9.89
CA ALA A 69 4.14 -6.55 8.57
C ALA A 69 4.95 -7.18 7.42
N ASP A 70 6.00 -7.97 7.68
CA ASP A 70 6.73 -8.75 6.66
C ASP A 70 6.17 -10.18 6.58
N VAL A 71 5.41 -10.48 5.52
CA VAL A 71 4.75 -11.78 5.34
C VAL A 71 4.94 -12.35 3.93
N PRO A 72 5.19 -13.67 3.80
CA PRO A 72 5.24 -14.32 2.50
C PRO A 72 3.85 -14.38 1.86
N ILE A 73 3.80 -14.27 0.53
CA ILE A 73 2.57 -14.51 -0.23
C ILE A 73 2.35 -16.04 -0.33
N PRO A 74 1.16 -16.58 -0.01
CA PRO A 74 0.94 -18.03 0.09
C PRO A 74 1.23 -18.84 -1.18
N ASP A 75 1.20 -18.21 -2.36
CA ASP A 75 1.48 -18.85 -3.64
C ASP A 75 2.99 -18.91 -3.98
N GLY A 76 3.85 -18.41 -3.09
CA GLY A 76 5.30 -18.37 -3.29
C GLY A 76 5.78 -17.30 -4.27
N SER A 77 4.90 -16.39 -4.71
CA SER A 77 5.25 -15.34 -5.68
C SER A 77 6.10 -14.20 -5.12
N GLY A 78 6.37 -14.19 -3.80
CA GLY A 78 7.20 -13.20 -3.14
C GLY A 78 6.69 -12.86 -1.75
N TYR A 79 6.85 -11.60 -1.36
CA TYR A 79 6.51 -11.09 -0.04
C TYR A 79 5.68 -9.81 -0.14
N VAL A 80 4.98 -9.50 0.94
CA VAL A 80 4.50 -8.15 1.19
C VAL A 80 5.08 -7.68 2.52
N CYS A 81 5.50 -6.42 2.56
CA CYS A 81 6.04 -5.80 3.76
C CYS A 81 5.37 -4.45 4.03
N GLY A 82 5.48 -3.95 5.26
CA GLY A 82 5.06 -2.60 5.63
C GLY A 82 5.84 -2.11 6.84
N GLY A 83 5.73 -0.81 7.12
CA GLY A 83 6.52 -0.23 8.18
C GLY A 83 6.36 1.27 8.35
N ASP A 84 7.37 1.87 8.98
CA ASP A 84 7.50 3.29 9.30
C ASP A 84 8.38 4.00 8.27
N GLY A 85 8.09 5.29 8.05
CA GLY A 85 9.04 6.25 7.49
C GLY A 85 9.52 7.14 8.62
N ALA A 86 10.68 6.80 9.23
CA ALA A 86 11.49 7.48 10.27
C ALA A 86 10.83 8.35 11.39
N HIS A 87 9.83 9.17 11.06
CA HIS A 87 9.19 10.19 11.89
C HIS A 87 7.88 9.73 12.55
N GLY A 88 7.42 8.50 12.33
CA GLY A 88 6.25 7.91 13.01
C GLY A 88 4.89 8.52 12.63
N SER A 89 4.87 9.54 11.77
CA SER A 89 3.68 10.01 11.04
C SER A 89 3.55 9.38 9.67
N GLU A 90 4.63 8.80 9.16
CA GLU A 90 4.69 8.20 7.83
C GLU A 90 4.50 6.69 7.93
N GLY A 91 4.13 6.10 6.82
CA GLY A 91 4.03 4.65 6.74
C GLY A 91 4.05 4.21 5.30
N PHE A 92 4.50 2.99 5.10
CA PHE A 92 4.54 2.39 3.78
C PHE A 92 4.06 0.95 3.81
N PHE A 93 3.71 0.47 2.62
CA PHE A 93 3.59 -0.95 2.36
C PHE A 93 4.12 -1.23 0.95
N ALA A 94 4.72 -2.40 0.76
CA ALA A 94 5.38 -2.76 -0.46
C ALA A 94 5.13 -4.23 -0.81
N ARG A 95 5.36 -4.56 -2.09
CA ARG A 95 5.46 -5.94 -2.57
C ARG A 95 6.87 -6.18 -3.06
N LEU A 96 7.39 -7.34 -2.67
CA LEU A 96 8.69 -7.83 -3.09
C LEU A 96 8.53 -9.11 -3.90
N ASP A 97 9.49 -9.39 -4.76
CA ASP A 97 9.62 -10.69 -5.43
C ASP A 97 10.16 -11.76 -4.48
N LYS A 98 10.37 -12.97 -5.00
CA LYS A 98 10.93 -14.12 -4.24
C LYS A 98 12.33 -13.88 -3.69
N ASP A 99 13.10 -13.01 -4.33
CA ASP A 99 14.49 -12.68 -4.00
C ASP A 99 14.55 -11.40 -3.13
N ARG A 100 13.39 -10.92 -2.66
CA ARG A 100 13.19 -9.70 -1.86
C ARG A 100 13.54 -8.40 -2.60
N ASN A 101 13.57 -8.42 -3.93
CA ASN A 101 13.66 -7.19 -4.70
C ASN A 101 12.30 -6.47 -4.73
N LEU A 102 12.33 -5.15 -4.75
CA LEU A 102 11.13 -4.33 -4.82
C LEU A 102 10.38 -4.57 -6.15
N ILE A 103 9.07 -4.79 -6.06
CA ILE A 103 8.14 -4.74 -7.21
C ILE A 103 7.41 -3.40 -7.22
N TRP A 104 6.88 -2.97 -6.06
CA TRP A 104 6.29 -1.66 -5.87
C TRP A 104 6.25 -1.30 -4.38
N ILE A 105 6.24 0.00 -4.07
CA ILE A 105 6.03 0.58 -2.75
C ILE A 105 4.95 1.66 -2.84
N ALA A 106 4.04 1.66 -1.87
CA ALA A 106 3.17 2.79 -1.59
C ALA A 106 3.72 3.52 -0.35
N ALA A 107 4.19 4.74 -0.55
CA ALA A 107 4.63 5.63 0.52
C ALA A 107 3.49 6.60 0.86
N LEU A 108 3.30 6.85 2.16
CA LEU A 108 2.22 7.68 2.68
C LEU A 108 2.73 8.52 3.84
N THR A 109 2.83 9.82 3.61
CA THR A 109 3.42 10.84 4.49
C THR A 109 2.56 11.16 5.72
N ASP A 110 1.23 11.07 5.60
CA ASP A 110 0.30 11.13 6.72
C ASP A 110 -0.43 9.80 6.86
N SER A 111 0.28 8.77 7.35
CA SER A 111 -0.31 7.44 7.51
C SER A 111 -0.14 6.75 8.86
N ASN A 112 0.82 7.13 9.69
CA ASN A 112 1.34 6.28 10.78
C ASN A 112 1.87 4.92 10.28
N PRO A 113 2.76 4.28 11.05
CA PRO A 113 3.40 3.04 10.62
C PRO A 113 2.42 1.88 10.44
N PHE A 114 2.67 1.04 9.43
CA PHE A 114 1.96 -0.23 9.26
C PHE A 114 2.65 -1.32 10.08
N GLU A 115 1.91 -1.87 11.05
CA GLU A 115 2.47 -2.80 12.04
C GLU A 115 2.14 -4.27 11.75
N LYS A 116 1.11 -4.53 10.92
CA LYS A 116 0.68 -5.88 10.59
C LYS A 116 0.32 -6.02 9.11
N ALA A 117 0.70 -7.16 8.53
CA ALA A 117 0.27 -7.59 7.21
C ALA A 117 -0.34 -9.00 7.25
N GLU A 118 -1.29 -9.26 6.35
CA GLU A 118 -1.92 -10.57 6.15
C GLU A 118 -2.04 -10.80 4.64
N ALA A 119 -1.49 -11.89 4.11
CA ALA A 119 -1.62 -12.27 2.70
C ALA A 119 -2.51 -13.51 2.54
N CYS A 120 -3.50 -13.42 1.65
CA CYS A 120 -4.44 -14.50 1.34
C CYS A 120 -4.71 -14.54 -0.16
N GLY A 121 -4.08 -15.49 -0.86
CA GLY A 121 -4.12 -15.55 -2.33
C GLY A 121 -3.62 -14.24 -2.93
N ARG A 122 -4.46 -13.60 -3.76
CA ARG A 122 -4.14 -12.30 -4.40
C ARG A 122 -4.51 -11.08 -3.55
N LEU A 123 -4.90 -11.30 -2.30
CA LEU A 123 -5.31 -10.26 -1.36
C LEU A 123 -4.22 -10.03 -0.31
N ALA A 124 -3.74 -8.80 -0.16
CA ALA A 124 -2.93 -8.40 0.99
C ALA A 124 -3.70 -7.40 1.85
N THR A 125 -3.67 -7.56 3.18
CA THR A 125 -4.26 -6.63 4.15
C THR A 125 -3.17 -6.04 5.02
N PHE A 126 -3.07 -4.71 5.09
CA PHE A 126 -2.13 -3.99 5.96
C PHE A 126 -2.88 -3.25 7.05
N THR A 127 -2.33 -3.22 8.25
CA THR A 127 -2.93 -2.57 9.42
C THR A 127 -1.97 -1.58 10.04
N ASN A 128 -2.43 -0.35 10.22
CA ASN A 128 -1.75 0.66 11.04
C ASN A 128 -2.52 0.91 12.34
N LYS A 129 -1.86 1.51 13.33
CA LYS A 129 -2.55 2.11 14.47
C LYS A 129 -3.01 3.50 14.07
N LEU A 130 -4.32 3.74 14.07
CA LEU A 130 -4.84 5.10 14.07
C LEU A 130 -4.72 5.67 15.49
N ARG A 131 -4.29 6.93 15.62
CA ARG A 131 -4.43 7.66 16.89
C ARG A 131 -5.90 7.69 17.30
N GLN A 132 -6.15 7.48 18.60
CA GLN A 132 -7.41 7.84 19.23
C GLN A 132 -7.64 9.34 19.04
N LEU A 133 -8.60 9.72 18.20
CA LEU A 133 -9.27 11.00 18.35
C LEU A 133 -10.35 10.80 19.42
N GLY A 134 -10.50 11.78 20.31
CA GLY A 134 -11.19 11.67 21.61
C GLY A 134 -12.70 11.37 21.59
N ASP A 135 -13.25 10.75 20.55
CA ASP A 135 -14.66 10.36 20.43
C ASP A 135 -14.95 8.89 20.84
N GLY A 136 -13.92 8.16 21.29
CA GLY A 136 -14.05 6.78 21.75
C GLY A 136 -14.35 5.75 20.66
N ARG A 137 -14.33 6.13 19.37
CA ARG A 137 -14.54 5.20 18.24
C ARG A 137 -13.30 5.13 17.34
N SER A 138 -12.20 4.62 17.88
CA SER A 138 -11.03 4.25 17.08
C SER A 138 -10.92 2.73 16.95
N GLY A 139 -10.65 2.28 15.73
CA GLY A 139 -10.30 0.91 15.40
C GLY A 139 -9.19 0.94 14.34
N PRO A 140 -8.40 -0.13 14.19
CA PRO A 140 -7.29 -0.17 13.22
C PRO A 140 -7.77 0.11 11.78
N SER A 141 -7.04 0.93 11.01
CA SER A 141 -7.31 1.01 9.56
C SER A 141 -6.81 -0.28 8.91
N ARG A 142 -7.60 -0.83 7.98
CA ARG A 142 -7.21 -1.99 7.20
C ARG A 142 -7.25 -1.67 5.72
N LEU A 143 -6.10 -1.74 5.09
CA LEU A 143 -5.94 -1.51 3.66
C LEU A 143 -5.89 -2.85 2.93
N ARG A 144 -6.72 -3.08 1.90
CA ARG A 144 -6.78 -4.35 1.16
C ARG A 144 -6.41 -4.19 -0.31
N LEU A 145 -5.41 -4.93 -0.78
CA LEU A 145 -4.98 -4.99 -2.18
C LEU A 145 -5.59 -6.18 -2.89
N SER A 146 -6.51 -6.00 -3.85
CA SER A 146 -7.05 -7.11 -4.66
C SER A 146 -7.06 -6.78 -6.16
N PRO A 147 -6.68 -7.69 -7.07
CA PRO A 147 -7.00 -7.53 -8.47
C PRO A 147 -8.51 -7.76 -8.66
N LEU A 148 -9.30 -6.69 -8.78
CA LEU A 148 -10.70 -6.80 -9.23
C LEU A 148 -10.73 -6.73 -10.75
N ALA A 149 -11.39 -7.73 -11.36
CA ALA A 149 -11.75 -7.68 -12.77
C ALA A 149 -12.63 -6.45 -13.00
N HIS A 150 -12.24 -5.62 -13.96
CA HIS A 150 -13.05 -4.52 -14.45
C HIS A 150 -14.41 -5.09 -14.87
N ARG A 151 -15.52 -4.55 -14.35
CA ARG A 151 -16.85 -4.87 -14.85
C ARG A 151 -16.98 -4.22 -16.23
N GLN A 152 -16.52 -4.91 -17.29
CA GLN A 152 -16.84 -4.54 -18.65
C GLN A 152 -18.36 -4.67 -18.83
N ARG A 153 -19.02 -3.62 -19.32
CA ARG A 153 -20.31 -3.81 -19.99
C ARG A 153 -20.01 -4.62 -21.25
N ALA A 154 -20.79 -5.68 -21.43
CA ALA A 154 -20.66 -6.61 -22.54
C ALA A 154 -20.73 -5.89 -23.90
N GLY A 155 -19.82 -6.27 -24.79
CA GLY A 155 -19.77 -5.97 -26.22
C GLY A 155 -18.65 -6.79 -26.83
N GLU A 156 -18.98 -7.61 -27.81
CA GLU A 156 -18.27 -8.76 -28.36
C GLU A 156 -16.84 -8.56 -28.90
N ASP A 157 -16.11 -9.69 -28.85
CA ASP A 157 -15.10 -10.20 -29.78
C ASP A 157 -13.86 -9.37 -30.12
N SER A 158 -12.71 -9.78 -29.55
CA SER A 158 -11.58 -10.33 -30.35
C SER A 158 -10.36 -10.67 -29.47
N LEU A 159 -9.69 -11.74 -29.89
CA LEU A 159 -8.54 -12.41 -29.29
C LEU A 159 -7.33 -11.48 -29.06
N GLY A 160 -6.66 -11.63 -27.90
CA GLY A 160 -5.32 -11.05 -27.70
C GLY A 160 -4.81 -11.15 -26.27
N CYS A 161 -3.71 -11.89 -26.09
CA CYS A 161 -2.96 -12.04 -24.83
C CYS A 161 -2.56 -10.69 -24.19
N TRP A 162 -3.30 -10.23 -23.17
CA TRP A 162 -2.92 -9.10 -22.32
C TRP A 162 -3.28 -9.37 -20.85
N TRP A 163 -2.52 -10.22 -20.15
CA TRP A 163 -2.80 -10.57 -18.74
C TRP A 163 -1.56 -10.52 -17.81
N ARG A 164 -0.55 -9.69 -18.12
CA ARG A 164 0.66 -9.54 -17.27
C ARG A 164 0.77 -8.23 -16.48
N HIS A 165 -0.12 -7.26 -16.69
CA HIS A 165 -0.09 -5.98 -15.99
C HIS A 165 -1.48 -5.62 -15.46
N LEU A 166 -1.91 -6.28 -14.37
CA LEU A 166 -3.09 -5.83 -13.64
C LEU A 166 -2.67 -5.15 -12.34
N VAL A 167 -2.87 -3.84 -12.34
CA VAL A 167 -2.90 -2.97 -11.16
C VAL A 167 -3.77 -3.63 -10.10
N PRO A 168 -3.29 -3.89 -8.87
CA PRO A 168 -4.17 -4.28 -7.79
C PRO A 168 -5.11 -3.10 -7.51
N ILE A 169 -6.42 -3.32 -7.62
CA ILE A 169 -7.42 -2.36 -7.16
C ILE A 169 -7.41 -2.44 -5.63
N LEU A 170 -6.96 -1.35 -5.01
CA LEU A 170 -7.02 -1.23 -3.57
C LEU A 170 -8.46 -0.96 -3.13
N ARG A 171 -8.94 -1.71 -2.14
CA ARG A 171 -10.16 -1.40 -1.42
C ARG A 171 -9.86 -1.41 0.07
N ILE A 172 -10.54 -0.59 0.85
CA ILE A 172 -10.55 -0.73 2.31
C ILE A 172 -11.79 -1.57 2.66
N CYS A 173 -11.63 -2.77 3.21
CA CYS A 173 -12.77 -3.56 3.70
C CYS A 173 -12.90 -3.45 5.22
N ARG A 174 -14.05 -2.96 5.69
CA ARG A 174 -14.47 -3.07 7.08
C ARG A 174 -14.82 -4.52 7.41
N ARG A 175 -14.37 -5.01 8.57
CA ARG A 175 -15.14 -6.00 9.33
C ARG A 175 -15.88 -5.19 10.39
N GLN A 176 -17.21 -5.11 10.29
CA GLN A 176 -18.00 -4.71 11.46
C GLN A 176 -17.86 -5.86 12.46
N SER A 177 -17.15 -5.65 13.57
CA SER A 177 -17.30 -6.54 14.70
C SER A 177 -18.72 -6.31 15.25
N ALA A 178 -19.58 -7.32 15.10
CA ALA A 178 -20.82 -7.35 15.86
C ALA A 178 -20.46 -7.26 17.34
N ALA A 179 -21.05 -6.29 18.05
CA ALA A 179 -21.00 -6.28 19.50
C ALA A 179 -21.59 -7.60 20.02
N PRO A 180 -20.99 -8.25 21.03
CA PRO A 180 -21.68 -9.34 21.72
C PRO A 180 -22.96 -8.74 22.32
N GLY A 181 -24.10 -9.25 21.88
CA GLY A 181 -25.39 -8.89 22.45
C GLY A 181 -25.35 -9.14 23.95
N LEU A 182 -25.70 -8.13 24.73
CA LEU A 182 -26.04 -8.31 26.14
C LEU A 182 -27.17 -9.35 26.20
N LEU A 183 -26.84 -10.55 26.68
CA LEU A 183 -27.78 -11.41 27.37
C LEU A 183 -27.99 -10.77 28.76
N THR A 184 -29.02 -9.95 28.89
CA THR A 184 -29.64 -9.71 30.19
C THR A 184 -30.35 -10.98 30.62
N ALA A 185 -29.96 -11.49 31.78
CA ALA A 185 -30.65 -12.52 32.54
C ALA A 185 -32.03 -12.03 33.03
#